data_AF-A0A6G0M8T6-F1
#
_entry.id   AF-A0A6G0M8T6-F1
#
_cell.length_a   1.000
_cell.length_b   1.000
_cell.length_c   1.000
_cell.angle_alpha   90.00
_cell.angle_beta   90.00
_cell.angle_gamma   90.00
#
_symmetry.space_group_name_H-M   'P 1'
#
loop_
_entity.id
_entity.type
_entity.pdbx_description
1 polymer ?
#
loop_
_entity_poly.entity_id
_entity_poly.type
_entity_poly.pdbx_seq_one_letter_code
_entity_poly.pdbx_strand_id
1 'polypeptide(L)'
;MLAAAALASAAVFMAASIPTADAHGYMLVPEAQFQGPAKSDWNVQIDPVWESPDWFGNTAKSVEVFKSLKSANNFKDLKTLLDDTSVYGPDCGWTDPNGTPQPIP
;
A
#
# COMPACT_ATOMS: atom_id res chain seq x y z
N MET A 1 -40.79 9.35 -7.04
CA MET A 1 -40.01 8.94 -5.85
C MET A 1 -39.17 7.69 -6.08
N LEU A 2 -39.69 6.64 -6.72
CA LEU A 2 -38.93 5.39 -6.95
C LEU A 2 -37.69 5.57 -7.85
N ALA A 3 -37.79 6.35 -8.93
CA ALA A 3 -36.65 6.60 -9.83
C ALA A 3 -35.53 7.42 -9.17
N ALA A 4 -35.88 8.41 -8.36
CA ALA A 4 -34.90 9.23 -7.63
C ALA A 4 -34.14 8.41 -6.58
N ALA A 5 -34.83 7.51 -5.87
CA ALA A 5 -34.20 6.58 -4.94
C ALA A 5 -33.27 5.59 -5.65
N ALA A 6 -33.68 5.06 -6.80
CA ALA A 6 -32.84 4.15 -7.59
C ALA A 6 -31.56 4.83 -8.12
N LEU A 7 -31.67 6.07 -8.61
CA LEU A 7 -30.53 6.88 -9.06
C LEU A 7 -29.56 7.21 -7.90
N ALA A 8 -30.10 7.57 -6.74
CA ALA A 8 -29.28 7.84 -5.54
C ALA A 8 -28.53 6.58 -5.08
N SER A 9 -29.19 5.42 -5.04
CA SER A 9 -28.56 4.15 -4.68
C SER A 9 -27.47 3.75 -5.67
N ALA A 10 -27.71 3.93 -6.98
CA ALA A 10 -26.70 3.64 -8.01
C ALA A 10 -25.46 4.53 -7.86
N ALA A 11 -25.63 5.81 -7.52
CA ALA A 11 -24.52 6.74 -7.28
C ALA A 11 -23.68 6.35 -6.05
N VAL A 12 -24.32 5.94 -4.95
CA VAL A 12 -23.62 5.46 -3.75
C VAL A 12 -22.83 4.18 -4.03
N PHE A 13 -23.44 3.23 -4.76
CA PHE A 13 -22.73 2.02 -5.18
C PHE A 13 -21.52 2.34 -6.07
N MET A 14 -21.66 3.26 -7.03
CA MET A 14 -20.56 3.68 -7.89
C MET A 14 -19.42 4.32 -7.10
N ALA A 15 -19.73 5.21 -6.15
CA ALA A 15 -18.74 5.86 -5.30
C ALA A 15 -17.99 4.86 -4.39
N ALA A 16 -18.69 3.88 -3.83
CA ALA A 16 -18.09 2.81 -3.03
C ALA A 16 -17.29 1.79 -3.88
N SER A 17 -17.46 1.80 -5.20
CA SER A 17 -16.75 0.93 -6.14
C SER A 17 -15.48 1.57 -6.73
N ILE A 18 -15.20 2.85 -6.42
CA ILE A 18 -14.00 3.52 -6.90
C ILE A 18 -12.80 2.90 -6.17
N PRO A 19 -11.83 2.31 -6.89
CA PRO A 19 -10.60 1.85 -6.27
C PRO A 19 -9.89 3.04 -5.61
N THR A 20 -9.75 3.01 -4.29
CA THR A 20 -8.92 3.98 -3.58
C THR A 20 -7.48 3.49 -3.63
N ALA A 21 -6.59 4.29 -4.21
CA ALA A 21 -5.15 4.09 -4.01
C ALA A 21 -4.75 4.83 -2.74
N ASP A 22 -4.13 4.13 -1.81
CA ASP A 22 -3.43 4.80 -0.71
C ASP A 22 -2.19 5.48 -1.30
N ALA A 23 -2.13 6.80 -1.21
CA ALA A 23 -1.01 7.59 -1.70
C ALA A 23 -0.19 8.03 -0.50
N HIS A 24 0.96 7.39 -0.30
CA HIS A 24 1.86 7.69 0.81
C HIS A 24 2.73 8.93 0.50
N GLY A 25 2.16 10.12 0.72
CA GLY A 25 2.88 11.39 0.77
C GLY A 25 3.24 11.78 2.20
N TYR A 26 4.07 12.82 2.38
CA TYR A 26 4.29 13.45 3.68
C TYR A 26 4.04 14.96 3.61
N MET A 27 3.77 15.58 4.77
CA MET A 27 3.65 17.04 4.87
C MET A 27 5.05 17.67 4.86
N LEU A 28 5.40 18.38 3.78
CA LEU A 28 6.68 19.09 3.70
C LEU A 28 6.68 20.38 4.53
N VAL A 29 5.51 21.02 4.67
CA VAL A 29 5.36 22.26 5.42
C VAL A 29 4.03 22.23 6.22
N PRO A 30 4.08 22.26 7.57
CA PRO A 30 5.29 22.03 8.36
C PRO A 30 5.82 20.61 8.15
N GLU A 31 7.15 20.46 8.21
CA GLU A 31 7.81 19.20 7.87
C GLU A 31 7.48 18.09 8.88
N ALA A 32 6.96 16.96 8.39
CA ALA A 32 6.72 15.79 9.21
C ALA A 32 8.02 15.23 9.81
N GLN A 33 7.93 14.52 10.93
CA GLN A 33 9.06 13.80 11.50
C GLN A 33 9.14 12.39 10.89
N PHE A 34 10.35 11.85 10.74
CA PHE A 34 10.59 10.57 10.08
C PHE A 34 11.47 9.62 10.91
N GLN A 35 11.18 8.33 10.86
CA GLN A 35 12.04 7.25 11.39
C GLN A 35 12.98 6.70 10.30
N GLY A 36 13.64 7.60 9.56
CA GLY A 36 14.48 7.25 8.42
C GLY A 36 14.64 8.44 7.46
N PRO A 37 14.98 8.19 6.18
CA PRO A 37 15.10 9.27 5.21
C PRO A 37 13.75 9.97 4.96
N ALA A 38 13.78 11.31 4.91
CA ALA A 38 12.63 12.14 4.54
C ALA A 38 12.38 12.06 3.02
N LYS A 39 11.66 11.02 2.58
CA LYS A 39 11.40 10.81 1.15
C LYS A 39 9.99 10.31 0.86
N SER A 40 9.33 10.98 -0.08
CA SER A 40 8.19 10.46 -0.82
C SER A 40 8.75 9.68 -2.01
N ASP A 41 8.94 8.37 -1.86
CA ASP A 41 9.30 7.54 -3.02
C ASP A 41 8.03 7.26 -3.82
N TRP A 42 7.90 7.94 -4.96
CA TRP A 42 6.77 7.78 -5.89
C TRP A 42 6.75 6.42 -6.61
N ASN A 43 7.86 5.68 -6.56
CA ASN A 43 7.97 4.33 -7.11
C ASN A 43 8.94 3.52 -6.24
N VAL A 44 8.39 2.74 -5.30
CA VAL A 44 9.16 1.76 -4.53
C VAL A 44 9.27 0.47 -5.34
N GLN A 45 10.49 0.16 -5.79
CA GLN A 45 10.80 -1.20 -6.20
C GLN A 45 11.06 -2.02 -4.94
N ILE A 46 10.14 -2.93 -4.65
CA ILE A 46 10.23 -3.85 -3.52
C ILE A 46 11.02 -5.08 -3.98
N ASP A 47 12.12 -5.37 -3.27
CA ASP A 47 12.87 -6.59 -3.51
C ASP A 47 12.05 -7.82 -3.11
N PRO A 48 12.30 -8.99 -3.75
CA PRO A 48 11.61 -10.22 -3.38
C PRO A 48 11.84 -10.55 -1.91
N VAL A 49 10.77 -10.82 -1.17
CA VAL A 49 10.84 -11.20 0.26
C VAL A 49 11.49 -12.58 0.44
N TRP A 50 11.44 -13.42 -0.59
CA TRP A 50 12.02 -14.76 -0.57
C TRP A 50 13.02 -14.93 -1.70
N GLU A 51 14.14 -15.57 -1.37
CA GLU A 51 15.16 -15.88 -2.36
C GLU A 51 14.64 -16.88 -3.39
N SER A 52 14.76 -16.53 -4.66
CA SER A 52 14.55 -17.45 -5.76
C SER A 52 15.34 -16.99 -6.99
N PRO A 53 16.10 -17.88 -7.66
CA PRO A 53 16.80 -17.54 -8.90
C PRO A 53 15.83 -17.23 -10.05
N ASP A 54 14.56 -17.58 -9.88
CA ASP A 54 13.50 -17.41 -10.87
C ASP A 54 12.67 -16.13 -10.65
N TRP A 55 12.96 -15.39 -9.58
CA TRP A 55 12.33 -14.11 -9.31
C TRP A 55 13.08 -13.00 -10.05
N PHE A 56 12.51 -12.53 -11.16
CA PHE A 56 13.14 -11.52 -12.00
C PHE A 56 12.12 -10.49 -12.47
N GLY A 57 12.16 -9.31 -11.85
CA GLY A 57 11.29 -8.18 -12.18
C GLY A 57 9.79 -8.50 -12.19
N ASN A 58 9.04 -7.67 -12.91
CA ASN A 58 7.60 -7.87 -13.13
C ASN A 58 7.35 -8.82 -14.32
N THR A 59 7.57 -10.12 -14.11
CA THR A 59 7.40 -11.16 -15.14
C THR A 59 6.41 -12.23 -14.70
N ALA A 60 5.84 -12.95 -15.68
CA ALA A 60 4.97 -14.10 -15.39
C ALA A 60 5.68 -15.19 -14.57
N LYS A 61 7.00 -15.32 -14.73
CA LYS A 61 7.81 -16.27 -13.96
C LYS A 61 7.83 -15.90 -12.47
N SER A 62 8.03 -14.61 -12.14
CA SER A 62 7.94 -14.12 -10.76
C SER A 62 6.56 -14.37 -10.14
N VAL A 63 5.48 -14.29 -10.93
CA VAL A 63 4.12 -14.61 -10.46
C VAL A 63 3.98 -16.09 -10.09
N GLU A 64 4.55 -17.01 -10.88
CA GLU A 64 4.54 -18.44 -10.57
C GLU A 64 5.39 -18.75 -9.33
N VAL A 65 6.55 -18.09 -9.16
CA VAL A 65 7.35 -18.19 -7.94
C VAL A 65 6.53 -17.77 -6.72
N PHE A 66 5.87 -16.60 -6.75
CA PHE A 66 5.01 -16.14 -5.66
C PHE A 66 3.92 -17.16 -5.33
N LYS A 67 3.21 -17.69 -6.34
CA LYS A 67 2.17 -18.70 -6.14
C LYS A 67 2.70 -19.97 -5.46
N SER A 68 3.92 -20.39 -5.80
CA SER A 68 4.54 -21.58 -5.23
C SER A 68 4.94 -21.40 -3.76
N LEU A 69 5.30 -20.17 -3.35
CA LEU A 69 5.85 -19.89 -2.03
C LEU A 69 4.83 -19.35 -1.03
N LYS A 70 3.76 -18.67 -1.49
CA LYS A 70 2.84 -17.93 -0.60
C LYS A 70 2.25 -18.79 0.52
N SER A 71 1.82 -20.02 0.23
CA SER A 71 1.16 -20.88 1.21
C SER A 71 2.12 -21.42 2.25
N ALA A 72 3.36 -21.73 1.88
CA ALA A 72 4.42 -22.13 2.82
C ALA A 72 4.83 -20.99 3.75
N ASN A 73 4.61 -19.74 3.32
CA ASN A 73 4.90 -18.53 4.08
C ASN A 73 3.65 -17.91 4.71
N ASN A 74 2.53 -18.65 4.80
CA ASN A 74 1.28 -18.22 5.44
C ASN A 74 0.55 -17.04 4.76
N PHE A 75 0.79 -16.79 3.48
CA PHE A 75 0.10 -15.76 2.70
C PHE A 75 -0.94 -16.36 1.74
N LYS A 76 -2.10 -15.70 1.66
CA LYS A 76 -3.20 -16.10 0.77
C LYS A 76 -3.01 -15.54 -0.63
N ASP A 77 -2.60 -14.29 -0.73
CA ASP A 77 -2.44 -13.53 -1.97
C ASP A 77 -1.44 -12.38 -1.78
N LEU A 78 -1.13 -11.69 -2.88
CA LEU A 78 -0.13 -10.62 -2.87
C LEU A 78 -0.56 -9.46 -1.95
N LYS A 79 -1.87 -9.20 -1.83
CA LYS A 79 -2.36 -8.17 -0.92
C LYS A 79 -2.09 -8.53 0.54
N THR A 80 -2.35 -9.77 0.94
CA THR A 80 -2.03 -10.21 2.31
C THR A 80 -0.54 -10.15 2.63
N LEU A 81 0.34 -10.27 1.62
CA LEU A 81 1.78 -10.06 1.79
C LEU A 81 2.12 -8.57 1.93
N LEU A 82 1.59 -7.71 1.05
CA LEU A 82 1.85 -6.26 1.07
C LEU A 82 1.28 -5.56 2.31
N ASP A 83 0.19 -6.07 2.89
CA ASP A 83 -0.40 -5.56 4.13
C ASP A 83 0.37 -6.00 5.39
N ASP A 84 1.37 -6.88 5.28
CA ASP A 84 2.12 -7.37 6.42
C ASP A 84 3.19 -6.35 6.87
N THR A 85 2.82 -5.57 7.89
CA THR A 85 3.69 -4.55 8.49
C THR A 85 4.94 -5.13 9.16
N SER A 86 5.01 -6.43 9.43
CA SER A 86 6.23 -7.09 9.91
C SER A 86 7.26 -7.32 8.79
N VAL A 87 6.80 -7.37 7.54
CA VAL A 87 7.63 -7.56 6.35
C VAL A 87 8.00 -6.21 5.73
N TYR A 88 7.02 -5.33 5.49
CA TYR A 88 7.23 -4.07 4.77
C TYR A 88 7.25 -2.81 5.64
N GLY A 89 7.16 -2.97 6.96
CA GLY A 89 7.10 -1.85 7.88
C GLY A 89 5.70 -1.20 7.92
N PRO A 90 5.55 -0.10 8.67
CA PRO A 90 4.25 0.53 8.89
C PRO A 90 3.69 1.18 7.62
N ASP A 91 2.36 1.23 7.52
CA ASP A 91 1.61 1.82 6.39
C ASP A 91 1.92 3.32 6.17
N CYS A 92 2.49 4.00 7.16
CA CYS A 92 2.87 5.42 7.09
C CYS A 92 4.25 5.66 6.45
N GLY A 93 4.87 4.61 5.89
CA GLY A 93 6.20 4.68 5.29
C GLY A 93 7.24 5.10 6.31
N TRP A 94 7.99 6.17 6.00
CA TRP A 94 9.00 6.71 6.91
C TRP A 94 8.46 7.70 7.95
N THR A 95 7.21 8.16 7.82
CA THR A 95 6.64 9.16 8.74
C THR A 95 6.54 8.56 10.14
N ASP A 96 7.03 9.29 11.14
CA ASP A 96 6.97 8.85 12.54
C ASP A 96 5.53 8.97 13.07
N PRO A 97 4.84 7.85 13.35
CA PRO A 97 3.48 7.90 13.88
C PRO A 97 3.43 8.47 15.30
N ASN A 98 4.57 8.52 16.01
CA ASN A 98 4.70 9.11 17.34
C ASN A 98 5.36 10.49 17.30
N GLY A 99 5.46 11.10 16.11
CA GLY A 99 6.03 12.43 15.93
C GLY A 99 5.29 13.51 16.74
N THR A 100 6.02 14.55 17.13
CA THR A 100 5.44 15.71 17.79
C THR A 100 4.68 16.57 16.78
N PRO A 101 3.45 17.02 17.08
CA PRO A 101 2.72 17.95 16.24
C PRO A 101 3.54 19.18 15.91
N GLN A 102 3.65 19.50 14.62
CA GLN A 102 4.42 20.65 14.18
C GLN A 102 3.55 21.93 14.22
N PRO A 103 4.14 23.08 14.59
CA PRO A 103 3.45 24.36 14.54
C PRO A 103 3.09 24.73 13.09
N ILE A 104 1.97 25.44 12.92
CA ILE A 104 1.58 26.00 11.62
C ILE A 104 2.45 27.23 11.33
N PRO A 105 3.11 27.34 10.16
CA PRO A 105 3.92 28.50 9.77
C PRO A 105 3.15 29.82 9.69
#